data_AF-A0A392MCB2-F1
#
_entry.id   AF-A0A392MCB2-F1
#
_cell.length_a   1.000
_cell.length_b   1.000
_cell.length_c   1.000
_cell.angle_alpha   90.00
_cell.angle_beta   90.00
_cell.angle_gamma   90.00
#
_symmetry.space_group_name_H-M   'P 1'
#
loop_
_entity.id
_entity.type
_entity.pdbx_description
1 polymer ?
#
loop_
_entity_poly.entity_id
_entity_poly.type
_entity_poly.pdbx_seq_one_letter_code
_entity_poly.pdbx_strand_id
1 'polypeptide(L)'
;YDLGNGFYAIAAHTDSPCLKLKPKTASLKSSSYMMVNVQTYGGGLWHTWFDRDLSVAGRVILRRSDNSFVHKLVKVNRPILRIPTLAIHLDRTVNQDGFKPNLETHLLPLLSMKLEDTSSESKEKTAALSSKASHHPLLMQVLITARYQCATLG
;
A
#
# COMPACT_ATOMS: atom_id res chain seq x y z
N TYR A 1 23.61 16.34 -39.11
CA TYR A 1 23.79 16.70 -37.69
C TYR A 1 25.28 16.75 -37.45
N ASP A 2 25.80 17.89 -37.04
CA ASP A 2 27.24 18.07 -36.79
C ASP A 2 27.51 17.93 -35.29
N LEU A 3 28.58 17.20 -34.96
CA LEU A 3 29.07 17.10 -33.59
C LEU A 3 29.40 18.51 -33.07
N GLY A 4 28.76 18.92 -31.98
CA GLY A 4 28.97 20.24 -31.35
C GLY A 4 27.81 21.22 -31.50
N ASN A 5 26.76 20.90 -32.26
CA ASN A 5 25.56 21.73 -32.32
C ASN A 5 24.80 21.72 -30.98
N GLY A 6 24.17 22.84 -30.65
CA GLY A 6 23.34 22.98 -29.44
C GLY A 6 22.03 22.18 -29.51
N PHE A 7 21.36 22.04 -28.38
CA PHE A 7 20.06 21.35 -28.27
C PHE A 7 19.02 22.22 -27.60
N TYR A 8 17.75 22.01 -27.95
CA TYR A 8 16.60 22.49 -27.19
C TYR A 8 16.17 21.39 -26.24
N ALA A 9 16.10 21.70 -24.94
CA ALA A 9 15.66 20.76 -23.91
C ALA A 9 14.42 21.26 -23.17
N ILE A 10 13.52 20.33 -22.88
CA ILE A 10 12.38 20.53 -21.99
C ILE A 10 12.56 19.61 -20.80
N ALA A 11 12.42 20.16 -19.59
CA ALA A 11 12.53 19.40 -18.34
C ALA A 11 11.16 19.33 -17.65
N ALA A 12 10.86 18.18 -17.05
CA ALA A 12 9.69 17.92 -16.23
C ALA A 12 10.05 16.93 -15.10
N HIS A 13 9.09 16.64 -14.22
CA HIS A 13 9.24 15.63 -13.17
C HIS A 13 8.17 14.53 -13.34
N THR A 14 8.46 13.32 -12.85
CA THR A 14 7.63 12.12 -13.06
C THR A 14 6.95 11.62 -11.80
N ASP A 15 7.19 12.28 -10.67
CA ASP A 15 6.62 11.92 -9.39
C ASP A 15 5.39 12.76 -9.06
N SER A 16 4.59 12.25 -8.13
CA SER A 16 3.41 12.94 -7.60
C SER A 16 3.25 12.58 -6.13
N PRO A 17 2.71 13.48 -5.29
CA PRO A 17 2.46 13.16 -3.89
C PRO A 17 1.58 11.93 -3.75
N CYS A 18 2.00 10.99 -2.90
CA CYS A 18 1.32 9.70 -2.74
C CYS A 18 1.57 9.03 -1.40
N LEU A 19 0.82 7.97 -1.12
CA LEU A 19 1.12 7.03 -0.05
C LEU A 19 2.00 5.91 -0.57
N LYS A 20 3.16 5.70 0.06
CA LYS A 20 4.08 4.60 -0.22
C LYS A 20 3.99 3.55 0.87
N LEU A 21 4.15 2.28 0.51
CA LEU A 21 4.26 1.21 1.50
C LEU A 21 5.53 1.41 2.36
N LYS A 22 5.41 1.32 3.69
CA LYS A 22 6.60 1.29 4.58
C LYS A 22 7.38 -0.02 4.37
N PRO A 23 8.69 -0.07 4.69
CA PRO A 23 9.48 -1.31 4.62
C PRO A 23 8.92 -2.45 5.48
N LYS A 24 8.19 -2.14 6.56
CA LYS A 24 7.40 -3.09 7.34
C LYS A 24 5.92 -2.73 7.20
N THR A 25 5.24 -3.40 6.29
CA THR A 25 3.86 -3.07 5.90
C THR A 25 2.81 -3.63 6.85
N ALA A 26 3.10 -4.70 7.60
CA ALA A 26 2.13 -5.25 8.54
C ALA A 26 1.93 -4.33 9.75
N SER A 27 0.71 -3.82 9.93
CA SER A 27 0.33 -3.07 11.13
C SER A 27 -0.18 -4.00 12.23
N LEU A 28 0.18 -3.69 13.48
CA LEU A 28 -0.30 -4.37 14.69
C LEU A 28 -1.41 -3.58 15.42
N LYS A 29 -1.88 -2.46 14.84
CA LYS A 29 -2.84 -1.56 15.50
C LYS A 29 -4.26 -2.13 15.66
N SER A 30 -4.60 -3.24 15.00
CA SER A 30 -5.91 -3.88 15.14
C SER A 30 -5.79 -5.40 15.26
N SER A 31 -6.55 -5.97 16.19
CA SER A 31 -6.73 -7.40 16.36
C SER A 31 -7.64 -8.01 15.30
N SER A 32 -8.63 -7.26 14.79
CA SER A 32 -9.68 -7.78 13.88
C SER A 32 -9.47 -7.39 12.41
N TYR A 33 -8.67 -6.37 12.12
CA TYR A 33 -8.39 -5.93 10.74
C TYR A 33 -6.91 -6.10 10.36
N MET A 34 -6.66 -6.41 9.09
CA MET A 34 -5.35 -6.36 8.46
C MET A 34 -5.12 -4.97 7.89
N MET A 35 -4.40 -4.12 8.62
CA MET A 35 -4.05 -2.77 8.18
C MET A 35 -2.62 -2.69 7.63
N VAL A 36 -2.41 -1.79 6.68
CA VAL A 36 -1.14 -1.62 5.97
C VAL A 36 -0.45 -0.33 6.41
N ASN A 37 0.80 -0.42 6.87
CA ASN A 37 1.59 0.75 7.19
C ASN A 37 2.07 1.44 5.90
N VAL A 38 1.78 2.74 5.79
CA VAL A 38 2.16 3.60 4.68
C VAL A 38 2.92 4.83 5.17
N GLN A 39 3.68 5.45 4.29
CA GLN A 39 4.36 6.72 4.51
C GLN A 39 3.94 7.73 3.44
N THR A 40 3.85 8.99 3.83
CA THR A 40 3.58 10.10 2.91
C THR A 40 4.81 10.40 2.06
N TYR A 41 4.59 10.66 0.78
CA TYR A 41 5.60 11.15 -0.15
C TYR A 41 5.12 12.48 -0.74
N GLY A 42 5.93 13.53 -0.64
CA GLY A 42 5.55 14.89 -1.05
C GLY A 42 4.54 15.57 -0.13
N GLY A 43 3.99 16.70 -0.57
CA GLY A 43 2.98 17.50 0.15
C GLY A 43 1.56 17.26 -0.34
N GLY A 44 1.05 16.04 -0.18
CA GLY A 44 -0.28 15.65 -0.66
C GLY A 44 -1.43 16.26 0.16
N LEU A 45 -2.58 16.45 -0.49
CA LEU A 45 -3.85 16.76 0.18
C LEU A 45 -4.42 15.48 0.80
N TRP A 46 -3.91 15.08 1.96
CA TRP A 46 -4.14 13.72 2.49
C TRP A 46 -5.60 13.37 2.79
N HIS A 47 -6.45 14.35 3.07
CA HIS A 47 -7.89 14.10 3.25
C HIS A 47 -8.55 13.51 1.99
N THR A 48 -8.04 13.79 0.78
CA THR A 48 -8.63 13.30 -0.47
C THR A 48 -8.39 11.81 -0.72
N TRP A 49 -7.51 11.19 0.07
CA TRP A 49 -7.18 9.76 0.00
C TRP A 49 -8.14 8.89 0.80
N PHE A 50 -8.92 9.50 1.70
CA PHE A 50 -9.95 8.80 2.45
C PHE A 50 -11.12 8.44 1.53
N ASP A 51 -11.75 7.31 1.82
CA ASP A 51 -12.93 6.78 1.12
C ASP A 51 -12.76 6.56 -0.38
N ARG A 52 -11.51 6.40 -0.82
CA ARG A 52 -11.15 5.99 -2.18
C ARG A 52 -10.91 4.49 -2.24
N ASP A 53 -11.26 3.94 -3.38
CA ASP A 53 -10.90 2.58 -3.78
C ASP A 53 -9.45 2.59 -4.25
N LEU A 54 -8.54 2.19 -3.37
CA LEU A 54 -7.10 2.26 -3.60
C LEU A 54 -6.54 0.90 -4.04
N SER A 55 -5.47 0.97 -4.82
CA SER A 55 -4.68 -0.18 -5.23
C SER A 55 -3.18 0.10 -5.05
N VAL A 56 -2.34 -0.91 -5.32
CA VAL A 56 -0.89 -0.83 -5.21
C VAL A 56 -0.25 -1.03 -6.58
N ALA A 57 0.70 -0.15 -6.88
CA ALA A 57 1.59 -0.26 -8.03
C ALA A 57 3.02 0.12 -7.62
N GLY A 58 4.01 -0.38 -8.34
CA GLY A 58 5.40 -0.03 -8.09
C GLY A 58 6.38 -1.04 -8.67
N ARG A 59 7.53 -1.18 -8.01
CA ARG A 59 8.63 -2.03 -8.43
C ARG A 59 8.96 -3.04 -7.33
N VAL A 60 9.11 -4.30 -7.71
CA VAL A 60 9.61 -5.37 -6.84
C VAL A 60 10.99 -5.80 -7.30
N ILE A 61 11.86 -6.15 -6.35
CA ILE A 61 13.16 -6.77 -6.61
C ILE A 61 13.05 -8.25 -6.29
N LEU A 62 13.40 -9.10 -7.25
CA LEU A 62 13.31 -10.55 -7.17
C LEU A 62 14.72 -11.13 -7.25
N ARG A 63 15.00 -12.11 -6.38
CA ARG A 63 16.21 -12.93 -6.47
C ARG A 63 15.92 -14.15 -7.34
N ARG A 64 16.77 -14.38 -8.34
CA ARG A 64 16.72 -15.57 -9.21
C ARG A 64 17.45 -16.76 -8.58
N SER A 65 17.29 -17.94 -9.15
CA SER A 65 17.97 -19.17 -8.74
C SER A 65 19.50 -19.09 -8.88
N ASP A 66 19.99 -18.27 -9.81
CA ASP A 66 21.42 -18.00 -10.04
C ASP A 66 22.00 -16.92 -9.10
N ASN A 67 21.27 -16.55 -8.02
CA ASN A 67 21.60 -15.46 -7.09
C ASN A 67 21.64 -14.05 -7.70
N SER A 68 21.30 -13.86 -8.98
CA SER A 68 21.15 -12.53 -9.56
C SER A 68 19.85 -11.85 -9.10
N PHE A 69 19.82 -10.52 -9.18
CA PHE A 69 18.63 -9.73 -8.89
C PHE A 69 18.03 -9.16 -10.16
N VAL A 70 16.70 -9.18 -10.24
CA VAL A 70 15.96 -8.45 -11.28
C VAL A 70 14.84 -7.63 -10.69
N HIS A 71 14.50 -6.54 -11.37
CA HIS A 71 13.35 -5.75 -11.01
C HIS A 71 12.19 -6.05 -11.96
N LYS A 72 10.97 -6.02 -11.43
CA LYS A 72 9.74 -6.06 -12.22
C LYS A 72 8.78 -4.98 -11.76
N LEU A 73 8.03 -4.41 -12.70
CA LEU A 73 6.91 -3.54 -12.39
C LEU A 73 5.68 -4.37 -12.03
N VAL A 74 4.94 -3.93 -11.02
CA VAL A 74 3.72 -4.56 -10.55
C VAL A 74 2.61 -3.52 -10.51
N LYS A 75 1.41 -3.92 -10.93
CA LYS A 75 0.18 -3.14 -10.77
C LYS A 75 -0.97 -4.10 -10.47
N VAL A 76 -1.63 -3.91 -9.33
CA VAL A 76 -2.84 -4.65 -9.00
C VAL A 76 -4.02 -3.94 -9.67
N ASN A 77 -4.62 -4.55 -10.70
CA ASN A 77 -5.71 -3.95 -11.49
C ASN A 77 -7.10 -4.11 -10.87
N ARG A 78 -7.20 -3.99 -9.55
CA ARG A 78 -8.46 -3.96 -8.79
C ARG A 78 -8.23 -3.26 -7.45
N PRO A 79 -9.24 -2.67 -6.83
CA PRO A 79 -9.08 -2.09 -5.50
C PRO A 79 -8.84 -3.19 -4.47
N ILE A 80 -7.88 -2.93 -3.58
CA ILE A 80 -7.47 -3.83 -2.49
C ILE A 80 -7.25 -3.11 -1.17
N LEU A 81 -7.26 -1.77 -1.18
CA LEU A 81 -7.02 -0.95 0.00
C LEU A 81 -8.07 0.14 0.09
N ARG A 82 -8.43 0.51 1.33
CA ARG A 82 -9.30 1.66 1.59
C ARG A 82 -8.93 2.30 2.92
N ILE A 83 -8.92 3.62 2.97
CA ILE A 83 -8.77 4.38 4.22
C ILE A 83 -10.15 4.96 4.56
N PRO A 84 -10.94 4.34 5.44
CA PRO A 84 -12.28 4.84 5.74
C PRO A 84 -12.23 6.11 6.60
N THR A 85 -13.17 7.03 6.40
CA THR A 85 -13.42 8.09 7.38
C THR A 85 -14.09 7.57 8.63
N LEU A 86 -13.88 8.27 9.76
CA LEU A 86 -14.70 8.06 10.96
C LEU A 86 -16.09 8.65 10.71
N ALA A 87 -17.13 7.93 11.12
CA ALA A 87 -18.50 8.41 10.99
C ALA A 87 -18.69 9.74 11.75
N ILE A 88 -19.32 10.73 11.10
CA ILE A 88 -19.55 12.07 11.67
C ILE A 88 -20.29 12.06 13.01
N HIS A 89 -21.13 11.05 13.26
CA HIS A 89 -21.82 10.89 14.54
C HIS A 89 -20.85 10.76 15.73
N LEU A 90 -19.65 10.25 15.48
CA LEU A 90 -18.55 10.05 16.44
C LEU A 90 -17.52 11.20 16.43
N ASP A 91 -17.58 12.09 15.43
CA ASP A 91 -16.77 13.31 15.33
C ASP A 91 -17.64 14.46 14.79
N ARG A 92 -18.44 15.04 15.68
CA ARG A 92 -19.49 16.01 15.31
C ARG A 92 -18.94 17.39 14.96
N THR A 93 -17.70 17.70 15.37
CA THR A 93 -17.10 19.02 15.17
C THR A 93 -16.25 19.10 13.91
N VAL A 94 -16.07 17.99 13.18
CA VAL A 94 -15.21 17.90 11.99
C VAL A 94 -15.52 18.93 10.90
N ASN A 95 -16.78 19.32 10.76
CA ASN A 95 -17.21 20.31 9.75
C ASN A 95 -16.87 21.76 10.17
N GLN A 96 -16.78 22.03 11.47
CA GLN A 96 -16.38 23.34 12.01
C GLN A 96 -14.87 23.45 12.16
N ASP A 97 -14.23 22.41 12.72
CA ASP A 97 -12.80 22.41 13.05
C ASP A 97 -11.91 22.04 11.86
N GLY A 98 -12.51 21.45 10.83
CA GLY A 98 -11.84 20.89 9.66
C GLY A 98 -11.29 19.48 9.92
N PHE A 99 -11.36 18.63 8.89
CA PHE A 99 -10.83 17.27 8.95
C PHE A 99 -9.29 17.26 8.97
N LYS A 100 -8.72 16.95 10.14
CA LYS A 100 -7.27 16.99 10.42
C LYS A 100 -6.76 15.60 10.83
N PRO A 101 -6.70 14.63 9.91
CA PRO A 101 -6.25 13.27 10.25
C PRO A 101 -4.77 13.27 10.65
N ASN A 102 -4.43 12.54 11.71
CA ASN A 102 -3.04 12.24 12.01
C ASN A 102 -2.48 11.29 10.95
N LEU A 103 -1.40 11.70 10.29
CA LEU A 103 -0.86 10.99 9.12
C LEU A 103 -0.22 9.64 9.45
N GLU A 104 0.13 9.40 10.72
CA GLU A 104 0.69 8.13 11.18
C GLU A 104 -0.37 7.17 11.75
N THR A 105 -1.47 7.69 12.30
CA THR A 105 -2.50 6.85 12.94
C THR A 105 -3.77 6.67 12.14
N HIS A 106 -4.17 7.64 11.33
CA HIS A 106 -5.46 7.62 10.63
C HIS A 106 -5.34 7.28 9.13
N LEU A 107 -4.14 7.32 8.55
CA LEU A 107 -3.92 7.01 7.12
C LEU A 107 -3.61 5.53 6.82
N LEU A 108 -3.77 4.62 7.78
CA LEU A 108 -3.50 3.20 7.55
C LEU A 108 -4.64 2.58 6.73
N PRO A 109 -4.39 2.11 5.49
CA PRO A 109 -5.44 1.49 4.71
C PRO A 109 -5.76 0.08 5.24
N LEU A 110 -7.04 -0.27 5.22
CA LEU A 110 -7.55 -1.62 5.44
C LEU A 110 -7.31 -2.46 4.19
N LEU A 111 -6.76 -3.66 4.38
CA LEU A 111 -6.57 -4.67 3.33
C LEU A 111 -7.65 -5.76 3.38
N SER A 112 -7.95 -6.26 4.58
CA SER A 112 -8.93 -7.33 4.81
C SER A 112 -9.34 -7.36 6.29
N MET A 113 -10.42 -8.06 6.59
CA MET A 113 -10.74 -8.50 7.95
C MET A 113 -9.97 -9.79 8.26
N LYS A 114 -9.62 -10.00 9.53
CA LYS A 114 -9.12 -11.28 10.02
C LYS A 114 -10.32 -12.16 10.33
N LEU A 115 -10.26 -13.43 9.96
CA LEU A 115 -11.25 -14.41 10.39
C LEU A 115 -10.95 -14.76 11.86
N GLU A 116 -11.97 -14.74 12.70
CA GLU A 116 -11.89 -15.27 14.06
C GLU A 116 -12.20 -16.77 13.99
N ASP A 117 -11.25 -17.61 14.37
CA ASP A 117 -11.46 -19.06 14.45
C ASP A 117 -12.46 -19.34 15.58
N THR A 118 -13.73 -19.59 15.22
CA THR A 118 -14.81 -19.94 16.15
C THR A 118 -14.83 -21.43 16.49
N SER A 119 -13.71 -22.14 16.32
CA SER A 119 -13.58 -23.57 16.65
C SER A 119 -12.85 -23.76 17.97
N SER A 120 -13.62 -23.97 19.03
CA SER A 120 -13.16 -24.64 20.24
C SER A 120 -12.97 -26.14 19.96
N GLU A 121 -11.83 -26.55 19.39
CA GLU A 121 -11.31 -27.92 19.56
C GLU A 121 -9.89 -28.08 18.98
N SER A 122 -9.03 -28.74 19.76
CA SER A 122 -7.63 -29.15 19.48
C SER A 122 -6.62 -28.04 19.14
N LYS A 123 -6.00 -27.53 20.21
CA LYS A 123 -4.67 -26.90 20.18
C LYS A 123 -3.65 -27.93 19.68
N GLU A 124 -3.41 -28.03 18.38
CA GLU A 124 -2.14 -28.53 17.86
C GLU A 124 -1.80 -27.97 16.48
N LYS A 125 -0.79 -27.08 16.46
CA LYS A 125 0.06 -26.69 15.32
C LYS A 125 -0.53 -25.81 14.19
N THR A 126 -1.35 -24.82 14.51
CA THR A 126 -1.58 -23.65 13.63
C THR A 126 -1.33 -22.29 14.31
N ALA A 127 -0.96 -22.28 15.58
CA ALA A 127 -0.74 -21.08 16.40
C ALA A 127 0.64 -20.39 16.19
N ALA A 128 1.34 -20.62 15.06
CA ALA A 128 2.72 -20.19 14.87
C ALA A 128 3.03 -19.47 13.55
N LEU A 129 2.04 -18.93 12.83
CA LEU A 129 2.31 -17.94 11.77
C LEU A 129 2.15 -16.50 12.27
N SER A 130 3.06 -16.18 13.19
CA SER A 130 3.81 -14.91 13.28
C SER A 130 3.04 -13.61 13.55
N SER A 131 2.92 -13.29 14.84
CA SER A 131 2.79 -11.91 15.35
C SER A 131 4.02 -11.01 15.06
N LYS A 132 4.96 -11.43 14.19
CA LYS A 132 6.22 -10.74 13.87
C LYS A 132 6.53 -10.63 12.37
N ALA A 133 5.60 -10.95 11.48
CA ALA A 133 5.87 -10.83 10.05
C ALA A 133 5.99 -9.35 9.62
N SER A 134 7.04 -9.00 8.88
CA SER A 134 7.22 -7.63 8.35
C SER A 134 6.11 -7.21 7.38
N HIS A 135 5.45 -8.18 6.75
CA HIS A 135 4.41 -7.98 5.74
C HIS A 135 3.26 -8.97 5.95
N HIS A 136 2.04 -8.53 5.65
CA HIS A 136 0.87 -9.41 5.63
C HIS A 136 1.01 -10.45 4.49
N PRO A 137 0.85 -11.76 4.75
CA PRO A 137 0.94 -12.79 3.70
C PRO A 137 -0.02 -12.55 2.54
N LEU A 138 -1.25 -12.09 2.83
CA LEU A 138 -2.25 -11.75 1.82
C LEU A 138 -1.74 -10.65 0.85
N LEU A 139 -1.09 -9.61 1.37
CA LEU A 139 -0.52 -8.55 0.53
C LEU A 139 0.55 -9.12 -0.40
N MET A 140 1.44 -9.97 0.13
CA MET A 140 2.50 -10.60 -0.67
C MET A 140 1.91 -11.51 -1.75
N GLN A 141 0.90 -12.31 -1.41
CA GLN A 141 0.21 -13.18 -2.36
C GLN A 141 -0.45 -12.37 -3.49
N VAL A 142 -1.10 -11.24 -3.17
CA VAL A 142 -1.67 -10.34 -4.17
C VAL A 142 -0.59 -9.73 -5.07
N LEU A 143 0.54 -9.30 -4.52
CA LEU A 143 1.64 -8.71 -5.31
C LEU A 143 2.34 -9.72 -6.23
N ILE A 144 2.43 -10.98 -5.81
CA ILE A 144 3.01 -12.07 -6.62
C ILE A 144 2.07 -12.49 -7.76
N THR A 145 0.75 -12.53 -7.48
CA THR A 145 -0.27 -12.94 -8.46
C THR A 145 -0.70 -11.81 -9.39
N ALA A 146 -0.43 -10.56 -9.02
CA ALA A 146 -0.66 -9.42 -9.90
C ALA A 146 0.10 -9.63 -11.21
N ARG A 147 -0.63 -9.70 -12.33
CA ARG A 147 -0.03 -9.87 -13.65
C ARG A 147 1.01 -8.77 -13.83
N TYR A 148 2.24 -9.16 -14.15
CA TYR A 148 3.23 -8.23 -14.67
C TYR A 148 2.62 -7.66 -15.95
N GLN A 149 2.23 -6.39 -15.92
CA GLN A 149 1.97 -5.67 -17.16
C GLN A 149 3.34 -5.51 -17.82
N CYS A 150 3.69 -6.50 -18.66
CA CYS A 150 4.57 -6.24 -19.78
C CYS A 150 3.86 -5.13 -20.55
N ALA A 151 4.47 -3.94 -20.56
CA ALA A 151 3.99 -2.82 -21.34
C ALA A 151 3.95 -3.24 -22.80
N THR A 152 2.80 -3.74 -23.26
CA THR A 152 2.43 -3.70 -24.66
C THR A 152 2.06 -2.25 -24.90
N LEU A 153 3.03 -1.50 -25.44
CA LEU A 153 2.79 -0.20 -26.03
C LEU A 153 1.71 -0.39 -27.10
N GLY A 154 0.58 0.31 -26.94
CA GLY A 154 -0.36 0.59 -28.02
C GLY A 154 0.04 1.89 -28.70
#